data_AF-A0A7C1KSY4-F1
#
_entry.id   AF-A0A7C1KSY4-F1
#
_cell.length_a   1.000
_cell.length_b   1.000
_cell.length_c   1.000
_cell.angle_alpha   90.00
_cell.angle_beta   90.00
_cell.angle_gamma   90.00
#
_symmetry.space_group_name_H-M   'P 1'
#
loop_
_entity.id
_entity.type
_entity.pdbx_description
1 polymer ?
#
loop_
_entity_poly.entity_id
_entity_poly.type
_entity_poly.pdbx_seq_one_letter_code
_entity_poly.pdbx_strand_id
1 'polypeptide(L)'
;MMVEREIRERPQEAHIVRRSFFWGAFSGAILLSLYFLVLSVANSFSHALEQFRAMWHWIALLVAGFALQSGLYTYIRATMKMKRDSGVATSTVAAAGGISTTSMVACCAHHVTDVFPLLGLSAAVIFFNRFQSLFLTTGVLSNLIGITLMLRIIQEHSLYAEGRGVLSRLMKLDMKRSFYGISIFSAVTFLVTLYISI
;
A
#
# COMPACT_ATOMS: atom_id res chain seq x y z
N MET A 1 -29.26 -21.92 -17.26
CA MET A 1 -27.90 -21.44 -17.64
C MET A 1 -27.45 -20.13 -16.98
N MET A 2 -28.08 -18.96 -17.22
CA MET A 2 -27.59 -17.69 -16.64
C MET A 2 -27.76 -17.63 -15.11
N VAL A 3 -28.93 -18.05 -14.62
CA VAL A 3 -29.26 -18.10 -13.18
C VAL A 3 -28.40 -19.12 -12.41
N GLU A 4 -28.06 -20.26 -13.01
CA GLU A 4 -27.22 -21.29 -12.36
C GLU A 4 -25.76 -20.85 -12.23
N ARG A 5 -25.21 -20.09 -13.19
CA ARG A 5 -23.87 -19.48 -13.04
C ARG A 5 -23.85 -18.48 -11.90
N GLU A 6 -24.86 -17.63 -11.81
CA GLU A 6 -24.96 -16.63 -10.75
C GLU A 6 -25.15 -17.24 -9.35
N ILE A 7 -25.82 -18.40 -9.24
CA ILE A 7 -25.94 -19.13 -7.97
C ILE A 7 -24.59 -19.76 -7.56
N ARG A 8 -23.80 -20.26 -8.52
CA ARG A 8 -22.51 -20.92 -8.26
C ARG A 8 -21.36 -19.95 -7.96
N GLU A 9 -21.39 -18.77 -8.57
CA GLU A 9 -20.35 -17.73 -8.42
C GLU A 9 -20.47 -16.97 -7.08
N ARG A 10 -21.68 -16.82 -6.54
CA ARG A 10 -21.97 -16.11 -5.27
C ARG A 10 -21.15 -16.56 -4.06
N PRO A 11 -21.12 -17.84 -3.66
CA PRO A 11 -20.32 -18.28 -2.51
C PRO A 11 -18.81 -18.17 -2.76
N GLN A 12 -18.38 -18.23 -4.03
CA GLN A 12 -16.97 -18.09 -4.41
C GLN A 12 -16.49 -16.64 -4.28
N GLU A 13 -17.29 -15.67 -4.73
CA GLU A 13 -16.98 -14.24 -4.59
C GLU A 13 -16.90 -13.81 -3.12
N ALA A 14 -17.89 -14.18 -2.30
CA ALA A 14 -17.89 -13.85 -0.88
C ALA A 14 -16.66 -14.45 -0.16
N HIS A 15 -16.25 -15.66 -0.54
CA HIS A 15 -15.05 -16.28 -0.03
C HIS A 15 -13.77 -15.56 -0.46
N ILE A 16 -13.67 -15.13 -1.73
CA ILE A 16 -12.53 -14.35 -2.21
C ILE A 16 -12.43 -13.02 -1.46
N VAL A 17 -13.52 -12.26 -1.35
CA VAL A 17 -13.53 -10.96 -0.65
C VAL A 17 -13.11 -11.13 0.81
N ARG A 18 -13.66 -12.12 1.52
CA ARG A 18 -13.28 -12.38 2.93
C ARG A 18 -11.82 -12.77 3.06
N ARG A 19 -11.32 -13.64 2.17
CA ARG A 19 -9.92 -14.04 2.15
C ARG A 19 -9.01 -12.85 1.88
N SER A 20 -9.35 -12.01 0.91
CA SER A 20 -8.59 -10.80 0.56
C SER A 20 -8.54 -9.80 1.71
N PHE A 21 -9.66 -9.57 2.38
CA PHE A 21 -9.70 -8.73 3.58
C PHE A 21 -8.79 -9.28 4.68
N PHE A 22 -8.85 -10.59 4.94
CA PHE A 22 -7.97 -11.23 5.93
C PHE A 22 -6.48 -11.06 5.59
N TRP A 23 -6.09 -11.31 4.33
CA TRP A 23 -4.69 -11.14 3.91
C TRP A 23 -4.23 -9.69 3.98
N GLY A 24 -5.10 -8.73 3.68
CA GLY A 24 -4.82 -7.30 3.85
C GLY A 24 -4.65 -6.90 5.32
N ALA A 25 -5.54 -7.36 6.20
CA ALA A 25 -5.41 -7.08 7.63
C ALA A 25 -4.15 -7.75 8.23
N PHE A 26 -3.86 -8.98 7.82
CA PHE A 26 -2.69 -9.73 8.26
C PHE A 26 -1.38 -9.06 7.83
N SER A 27 -1.29 -8.60 6.58
CA SER A 27 -0.12 -7.89 6.08
C SER A 27 0.10 -6.55 6.80
N GLY A 28 -0.98 -5.81 7.10
CA GLY A 28 -0.92 -4.58 7.89
C GLY A 28 -0.44 -4.84 9.33
N ALA A 29 -0.91 -5.91 9.96
CA ALA A 29 -0.47 -6.32 11.29
C ALA A 29 1.02 -6.73 11.29
N ILE A 30 1.48 -7.48 10.29
CA ILE A 30 2.90 -7.81 10.12
C ILE A 30 3.72 -6.52 9.97
N LEU A 31 3.28 -5.61 9.12
CA LEU A 31 4.00 -4.37 8.84
C LEU A 31 4.14 -3.50 10.09
N LEU A 32 3.06 -3.36 10.87
CA LEU A 32 3.08 -2.64 12.15
C LEU A 32 3.98 -3.34 13.17
N SER A 33 3.94 -4.67 13.22
CA SER A 33 4.81 -5.47 14.10
C SER A 33 6.28 -5.29 13.74
N LEU A 34 6.61 -5.29 12.45
CA LEU A 34 7.96 -5.04 11.95
C LEU A 34 8.44 -3.62 12.31
N TYR A 35 7.57 -2.61 12.17
CA TYR A 35 7.89 -1.24 12.61
C TYR A 35 8.29 -1.19 14.09
N PHE A 36 7.46 -1.75 14.98
CA PHE A 36 7.77 -1.77 16.42
C PHE A 36 9.00 -2.61 16.73
N LEU A 37 9.17 -3.76 16.08
CA LEU A 37 10.33 -4.62 16.27
C LEU A 37 11.63 -3.89 15.91
N VAL A 38 11.70 -3.27 14.72
CA VAL A 38 12.89 -2.57 14.24
C VAL A 38 13.24 -1.40 15.16
N LEU A 39 12.27 -0.56 15.55
CA LEU A 39 12.53 0.56 16.45
C LEU A 39 12.93 0.11 17.86
N SER A 40 12.31 -0.96 18.36
CA SER A 40 12.61 -1.47 19.69
C SER A 40 14.02 -2.07 19.78
N VAL A 41 14.46 -2.75 18.72
CA VAL A 41 15.81 -3.32 18.62
C VAL A 41 16.85 -2.22 18.40
N ALA A 42 16.55 -1.21 17.59
CA ALA A 42 17.49 -0.14 17.29
C ALA A 42 17.70 0.83 18.46
N ASN A 43 16.64 1.18 19.18
CA ASN A 43 16.69 2.17 20.27
C ASN A 43 16.17 1.57 21.58
N SER A 44 14.84 1.52 21.74
CA SER A 44 14.15 0.91 22.88
C SER A 44 12.64 0.85 22.61
N PHE A 45 11.90 0.04 23.38
CA PHE A 45 10.45 -0.03 23.24
C PHE A 45 9.74 1.28 23.62
N SER A 46 10.25 2.01 24.63
CA SER A 46 9.70 3.31 25.01
C SER A 46 9.87 4.34 23.90
N HIS A 47 11.04 4.38 23.25
CA HIS A 47 11.27 5.23 22.08
C HIS A 47 10.37 4.84 20.90
N ALA A 48 10.15 3.55 20.67
CA ALA A 48 9.23 3.09 19.63
C ALA A 48 7.80 3.62 19.85
N LEU A 49 7.32 3.62 21.10
CA LEU A 49 5.98 4.10 21.44
C LEU A 49 5.85 5.62 21.35
N GLU A 50 6.85 6.37 21.82
CA GLU A 50 6.91 7.83 21.68
C GLU A 50 6.91 8.24 20.22
N GLN A 51 7.75 7.60 19.41
CA GLN A 51 7.85 7.88 17.99
C GLN A 51 6.57 7.51 17.23
N PHE A 52 5.93 6.39 17.60
CA PHE A 52 4.62 6.03 17.07
C PHE A 52 3.58 7.10 17.38
N ARG A 53 3.51 7.60 18.61
CA ARG A 53 2.56 8.66 18.99
C ARG A 53 2.82 9.97 18.28
N ALA A 54 4.09 10.34 18.07
CA ALA A 54 4.44 11.56 17.35
C ALA A 54 4.04 11.47 15.87
N MET A 55 4.16 10.31 15.25
CA MET A 55 3.96 10.12 13.79
C MET A 55 2.77 9.23 13.43
N TRP A 56 1.81 9.06 14.34
CA TRP A 56 0.76 8.05 14.20
C TRP A 56 -0.06 8.23 12.92
N HIS A 57 -0.30 9.47 12.49
CA HIS A 57 -1.03 9.78 11.26
C HIS A 57 -0.34 9.21 10.01
N TRP A 58 0.99 9.40 9.90
CA TRP A 58 1.77 8.90 8.77
C TRP A 58 1.85 7.38 8.77
N ILE A 59 2.09 6.80 9.95
CA ILE A 59 2.15 5.34 10.11
C ILE A 59 0.80 4.71 9.79
N ALA A 60 -0.30 5.30 10.26
CA ALA A 60 -1.66 4.85 9.97
C ALA A 60 -1.97 4.89 8.47
N LEU A 61 -1.61 5.98 7.76
CA LEU A 61 -1.79 6.08 6.30
C LEU A 61 -0.98 5.03 5.54
N LEU A 62 0.28 4.80 5.95
CA LEU A 62 1.14 3.79 5.33
C LEU A 62 0.62 2.37 5.57
N VAL A 63 0.30 2.03 6.81
CA VAL A 63 -0.22 0.70 7.19
C VAL A 63 -1.57 0.44 6.54
N ALA A 64 -2.50 1.39 6.58
CA ALA A 64 -3.80 1.26 5.94
C ALA A 64 -3.67 1.13 4.42
N GLY A 65 -2.81 1.94 3.79
CA GLY A 65 -2.56 1.89 2.36
C GLY A 65 -1.92 0.57 1.91
N PHE A 66 -0.99 0.04 2.70
CA PHE A 66 -0.36 -1.26 2.44
C PHE A 66 -1.32 -2.44 2.64
N ALA A 67 -2.10 -2.43 3.73
CA ALA A 67 -3.15 -3.41 4.01
C ALA A 67 -4.19 -3.44 2.89
N LEU A 68 -4.61 -2.27 2.42
CA LEU A 68 -5.57 -2.15 1.32
C LEU A 68 -4.98 -2.68 0.01
N GLN A 69 -3.75 -2.28 -0.36
CA GLN A 69 -3.07 -2.78 -1.57
C GLN A 69 -2.89 -4.29 -1.58
N SER A 70 -2.42 -4.87 -0.48
CA SER A 70 -2.25 -6.32 -0.37
C SER A 70 -3.59 -7.05 -0.42
N GLY A 71 -4.65 -6.49 0.17
CA GLY A 71 -6.02 -6.97 0.01
C GLY A 71 -6.51 -6.93 -1.45
N LEU A 72 -6.33 -5.81 -2.15
CA LEU A 72 -6.69 -5.70 -3.57
C LEU A 72 -5.86 -6.64 -4.45
N TYR A 73 -4.56 -6.79 -4.19
CA TYR A 73 -3.70 -7.71 -4.92
C TYR A 73 -4.17 -9.16 -4.77
N THR A 74 -4.45 -9.59 -3.55
CA THR A 74 -4.96 -10.96 -3.31
C THR A 74 -6.33 -11.17 -3.95
N TYR A 75 -7.19 -10.14 -3.97
CA TYR A 75 -8.46 -10.15 -4.68
C TYR A 75 -8.29 -10.33 -6.19
N ILE A 76 -7.53 -9.43 -6.83
CA ILE A 76 -7.26 -9.47 -8.27
C ILE A 76 -6.68 -10.83 -8.67
N ARG A 77 -5.66 -11.32 -7.93
CA ARG A 77 -5.02 -12.59 -8.22
C ARG A 77 -5.98 -13.78 -8.11
N ALA A 78 -6.87 -13.78 -7.12
CA ALA A 78 -7.85 -14.85 -6.93
C ALA A 78 -8.92 -14.84 -8.03
N THR A 79 -9.45 -13.66 -8.37
CA THR A 79 -10.51 -13.51 -9.39
C THR A 79 -9.97 -13.77 -10.80
N MET A 80 -8.75 -13.31 -11.11
CA MET A 80 -8.08 -13.59 -12.40
C MET A 80 -7.80 -15.08 -12.59
N LYS A 81 -7.36 -15.77 -11.53
CA LYS A 81 -7.17 -17.23 -11.55
C LYS A 81 -8.48 -17.97 -11.86
N MET A 82 -9.62 -17.48 -11.37
CA MET A 82 -10.92 -18.05 -11.71
C MET A 82 -11.33 -17.75 -13.16
N LYS A 83 -11.05 -16.55 -13.67
CA LYS A 83 -11.37 -16.14 -15.04
C LYS A 83 -10.38 -16.65 -16.11
N ARG A 84 -9.30 -17.34 -15.74
CA ARG A 84 -8.21 -17.82 -16.64
C ARG A 84 -7.47 -16.70 -17.41
N ASP A 85 -7.59 -15.45 -16.98
CA ASP A 85 -6.99 -14.29 -17.65
C ASP A 85 -5.63 -13.97 -16.97
N SER A 86 -4.51 -14.39 -17.59
CA SER A 86 -3.28 -14.73 -16.83
C SER A 86 -2.05 -13.84 -17.07
N GLY A 87 -2.08 -12.89 -18.00
CA GLY A 87 -0.83 -12.35 -18.57
C GLY A 87 -0.28 -11.06 -17.96
N VAL A 88 -1.07 -9.98 -17.94
CA VAL A 88 -0.50 -8.61 -17.89
C VAL A 88 -0.78 -7.91 -16.56
N ALA A 89 -1.95 -8.10 -15.96
CA ALA A 89 -2.33 -7.42 -14.72
C ALA A 89 -1.49 -7.83 -13.49
N THR A 90 -1.04 -9.09 -13.43
CA THR A 90 -0.34 -9.62 -12.24
C THR A 90 1.04 -8.99 -12.02
N SER A 91 1.77 -8.65 -13.09
CA SER A 91 3.11 -8.07 -13.00
C SER A 91 3.09 -6.60 -12.57
N THR A 92 2.15 -5.81 -13.07
CA THR A 92 2.02 -4.39 -12.70
C THR A 92 1.59 -4.24 -11.23
N VAL A 93 0.72 -5.13 -10.73
CA VAL A 93 0.31 -5.10 -9.32
C VAL A 93 1.44 -5.54 -8.39
N ALA A 94 2.23 -6.54 -8.80
CA ALA A 94 3.42 -6.94 -8.04
C ALA A 94 4.47 -5.82 -7.95
N ALA A 95 4.70 -5.09 -9.05
CA ALA A 95 5.62 -3.95 -9.06
C ALA A 95 5.17 -2.82 -8.12
N ALA A 96 3.88 -2.48 -8.12
CA ALA A 96 3.33 -1.46 -7.21
C ALA A 96 3.50 -1.84 -5.74
N GLY A 97 3.23 -3.10 -5.38
CA GLY A 97 3.45 -3.60 -4.01
C GLY A 97 4.93 -3.61 -3.59
N GLY A 98 5.84 -3.88 -4.52
CA GLY A 98 7.28 -3.81 -4.28
C GLY A 98 7.77 -2.40 -3.94
N ILE A 99 7.33 -1.38 -4.68
CA ILE A 99 7.71 0.02 -4.43
C ILE A 99 7.24 0.49 -3.04
N SER A 100 6.00 0.17 -2.67
CA SER A 100 5.45 0.49 -1.34
C SER A 100 6.24 -0.16 -0.20
N THR A 101 6.57 -1.45 -0.34
CA THR A 101 7.37 -2.18 0.66
C THR A 101 8.76 -1.57 0.80
N THR A 102 9.44 -1.29 -0.32
CA THR A 102 10.78 -0.68 -0.32
C THR A 102 10.76 0.71 0.31
N SER A 103 9.76 1.53 -0.01
CA SER A 103 9.62 2.87 0.58
C SER A 103 9.42 2.81 2.10
N MET A 104 8.67 1.82 2.58
CA MET A 104 8.45 1.66 4.01
C MET A 104 9.67 1.09 4.73
N VAL A 105 10.37 0.12 4.16
CA VAL A 105 11.64 -0.36 4.70
C VAL A 105 12.66 0.78 4.75
N ALA A 106 12.75 1.62 3.73
CA ALA A 106 13.60 2.81 3.74
C ALA A 106 13.21 3.79 4.87
N CYS A 107 11.91 4.01 5.07
CA CYS A 107 11.39 4.80 6.19
C CYS A 107 11.66 4.16 7.58
N CYS A 108 11.68 2.83 7.70
CA CYS A 108 12.03 2.19 8.97
C CYS A 108 13.54 2.19 9.19
N ALA A 109 14.32 1.99 8.13
CA ALA A 109 15.78 1.97 8.15
C ALA A 109 16.37 3.34 8.52
N HIS A 110 15.66 4.44 8.29
CA HIS A 110 16.11 5.76 8.76
C HIS A 110 16.27 5.80 10.29
N HIS A 111 15.49 5.03 11.06
CA HIS A 111 15.60 5.02 12.53
C HIS A 111 16.80 4.19 13.02
N VAL A 112 17.32 3.29 12.18
CA VAL A 112 18.59 2.62 12.45
C VAL A 112 19.75 3.63 12.40
N THR A 113 19.55 4.78 11.74
CA THR A 113 20.52 5.87 11.76
C THR A 113 20.59 6.61 13.09
N ASP A 114 19.69 6.38 14.04
CA ASP A 114 19.82 6.94 15.39
C ASP A 114 21.00 6.31 16.16
N VAL A 115 21.44 5.11 15.74
CA VAL A 115 22.59 4.39 16.31
C VAL A 115 23.89 4.66 15.53
N PHE A 116 23.78 5.20 14.32
CA PHE A 116 24.92 5.52 13.45
C PHE A 116 25.89 6.60 13.97
N PRO A 117 25.52 7.56 14.86
CA PRO A 117 26.49 8.48 15.45
C PRO A 117 27.53 7.74 16.30
N LEU A 118 27.15 6.62 16.92
CA LEU A 118 28.06 5.76 17.70
C LEU A 118 29.04 4.96 16.80
N LEU A 119 28.73 4.83 15.51
CA LEU A 119 29.55 4.13 14.51
C LEU A 119 30.35 5.10 13.61
N GLY A 120 30.36 6.40 13.91
CA GLY A 120 31.06 7.41 13.10
C GLY A 120 30.39 7.73 11.75
N LEU A 121 29.14 7.30 11.54
CA LEU A 121 28.37 7.51 10.31
C LEU A 121 27.45 8.74 10.39
N SER A 122 27.92 9.81 11.03
CA SER A 122 27.14 11.03 11.31
C SER A 122 26.54 11.69 10.06
N ALA A 123 27.22 11.58 8.91
CA ALA A 123 26.72 12.09 7.62
C ALA A 123 25.47 11.34 7.13
N ALA A 124 25.38 10.03 7.38
CA ALA A 124 24.21 9.23 7.02
C ALA A 124 23.01 9.56 7.91
N VAL A 125 23.22 9.86 9.20
CA VAL A 125 22.14 10.29 10.12
C VAL A 125 21.51 11.60 9.69
N ILE A 126 22.36 12.59 9.36
CA ILE A 126 21.90 13.90 8.91
C ILE A 126 21.14 13.76 7.58
N PHE A 127 21.61 12.91 6.67
CA PHE A 127 20.93 12.62 5.41
C PHE A 127 19.54 11.98 5.65
N PHE A 128 19.46 10.94 6.47
CA PHE A 128 18.22 10.20 6.69
C PHE A 128 17.18 11.02 7.47
N ASN A 129 17.59 11.79 8.48
CA ASN A 129 16.69 12.71 9.18
C ASN A 129 16.21 13.87 8.29
N ARG A 130 17.08 14.41 7.43
CA ARG A 130 16.70 15.47 6.47
C ARG A 130 15.64 15.00 5.47
N PHE A 131 15.76 13.76 4.99
CA PHE A 131 14.88 13.22 3.95
C PHE A 131 13.75 12.33 4.48
N GLN A 132 13.58 12.21 5.81
CA GLN A 132 12.49 11.48 6.44
C GLN A 132 11.11 11.86 5.88
N SER A 133 10.84 13.17 5.72
CA SER A 133 9.58 13.67 5.17
C SER A 133 9.37 13.21 3.71
N LEU A 134 10.44 13.16 2.91
CA LEU A 134 10.38 12.63 1.55
C LEU A 134 10.06 11.14 1.51
N PHE A 135 10.67 10.33 2.38
CA PHE A 135 10.39 8.90 2.41
C PHE A 135 8.95 8.60 2.81
N LEU A 136 8.43 9.29 3.83
CA LEU A 136 7.04 9.16 4.27
C LEU A 136 6.05 9.58 3.18
N THR A 137 6.27 10.75 2.59
CA THR A 137 5.41 11.27 1.52
C THR A 137 5.44 10.37 0.31
N THR A 138 6.62 9.92 -0.13
CA THR A 138 6.76 9.00 -1.26
C THR A 138 6.05 7.67 -1.00
N GLY A 139 6.13 7.14 0.22
CA GLY A 139 5.42 5.91 0.60
C GLY A 139 3.91 6.06 0.53
N VAL A 140 3.37 7.17 1.05
CA VAL A 140 1.92 7.44 1.00
C VAL A 140 1.44 7.64 -0.45
N LEU A 141 2.18 8.41 -1.25
CA LEU A 141 1.87 8.62 -2.67
C LEU A 141 1.95 7.31 -3.47
N SER A 142 2.98 6.49 -3.22
CA SER A 142 3.11 5.16 -3.83
C SER A 142 1.92 4.28 -3.49
N ASN A 143 1.46 4.29 -2.23
CA ASN A 143 0.26 3.57 -1.83
C ASN A 143 -0.98 4.04 -2.60
N LEU A 144 -1.16 5.35 -2.70
CA LEU A 144 -2.31 5.95 -3.38
C LEU A 144 -2.35 5.58 -4.87
N ILE A 145 -1.20 5.67 -5.56
CA ILE A 145 -1.04 5.27 -6.96
C ILE A 145 -1.32 3.76 -7.11
N GLY A 146 -0.74 2.93 -6.24
CA GLY A 146 -0.91 1.48 -6.27
C GLY A 146 -2.36 1.03 -6.09
N ILE A 147 -3.08 1.61 -5.12
CA ILE A 147 -4.51 1.35 -4.90
C ILE A 147 -5.31 1.72 -6.15
N THR A 148 -5.07 2.90 -6.71
CA THR A 148 -5.84 3.39 -7.86
C THR A 148 -5.56 2.58 -9.12
N LEU A 149 -4.32 2.14 -9.32
CA LEU A 149 -3.95 1.22 -10.39
C LEU A 149 -4.67 -0.13 -10.24
N MET A 150 -4.71 -0.70 -9.03
CA MET A 150 -5.41 -1.96 -8.78
C MET A 150 -6.92 -1.82 -9.02
N LEU A 151 -7.53 -0.71 -8.60
CA LEU A 151 -8.93 -0.42 -8.90
C LEU A 151 -9.19 -0.26 -10.40
N ARG A 152 -8.27 0.39 -11.12
CA ARG A 152 -8.31 0.48 -12.58
C ARG A 152 -8.28 -0.88 -13.25
N ILE A 153 -7.40 -1.78 -12.80
CA ILE A 153 -7.34 -3.16 -13.31
C ILE A 153 -8.64 -3.92 -13.04
N ILE A 154 -9.23 -3.75 -11.85
CA ILE A 154 -10.53 -4.35 -11.51
C ILE A 154 -11.62 -3.85 -12.47
N GLN A 155 -11.62 -2.55 -12.81
CA GLN A 155 -12.58 -1.96 -13.74
C GLN A 155 -12.35 -2.44 -15.18
N GLU A 156 -11.11 -2.39 -15.67
CA GLU A 156 -10.74 -2.74 -17.05
C GLU A 156 -11.04 -4.20 -17.40
N HIS A 157 -10.90 -5.11 -16.43
CA HIS A 157 -11.17 -6.55 -16.62
C HIS A 157 -12.51 -7.00 -16.02
N SER A 158 -13.38 -6.06 -15.63
CA SER A 158 -14.67 -6.33 -14.99
C SER A 158 -14.58 -7.40 -13.89
N LEU A 159 -13.60 -7.26 -12.99
CA LEU A 159 -13.35 -8.19 -11.88
C LEU A 159 -14.28 -7.96 -10.69
N TYR A 160 -15.48 -7.43 -10.90
CA TYR A 160 -16.44 -7.11 -9.85
C TYR A 160 -17.84 -7.55 -10.27
N ALA A 161 -18.67 -7.91 -9.30
CA ALA A 161 -20.08 -8.19 -9.54
C ALA A 161 -20.86 -6.88 -9.72
N GLU A 162 -21.56 -6.75 -10.85
CA GLU A 162 -22.44 -5.61 -11.09
C GLU A 162 -23.64 -5.62 -10.12
N GLY A 163 -23.98 -4.45 -9.57
CA GLY A 163 -25.18 -4.24 -8.76
C GLY A 163 -25.06 -4.60 -7.28
N ARG A 164 -23.90 -5.08 -6.79
CA ARG A 164 -23.73 -5.46 -5.36
C ARG A 164 -22.39 -5.00 -4.76
N GLY A 165 -22.47 -4.50 -3.52
CA GLY A 165 -21.31 -4.17 -2.69
C GLY A 165 -20.68 -2.79 -2.94
N VAL A 166 -19.71 -2.44 -2.08
CA VAL A 166 -18.97 -1.17 -2.15
C VAL A 166 -18.14 -1.06 -3.43
N LEU A 167 -17.57 -2.18 -3.89
CA LEU A 167 -16.75 -2.23 -5.10
C LEU A 167 -17.57 -1.82 -6.34
N SER A 168 -18.79 -2.34 -6.51
CA SER A 168 -19.67 -1.97 -7.63
C SER A 168 -20.00 -0.47 -7.65
N ARG A 169 -20.17 0.17 -6.49
CA ARG A 169 -20.37 1.63 -6.43
C ARG A 169 -19.12 2.39 -6.84
N LEU A 170 -17.94 1.92 -6.42
CA LEU A 170 -16.67 2.54 -6.76
C LEU A 170 -16.36 2.45 -8.26
N MET A 171 -16.73 1.34 -8.90
CA MET A 171 -16.50 1.10 -10.33
C MET A 171 -17.38 1.94 -11.27
N LYS A 172 -18.32 2.74 -10.73
CA LYS A 172 -19.04 3.76 -11.50
C LYS A 172 -18.15 4.95 -11.88
N LEU A 173 -17.07 5.17 -11.14
CA LEU A 173 -16.09 6.21 -11.43
C LEU A 173 -15.17 5.73 -12.56
N ASP A 174 -14.73 6.64 -13.43
CA ASP A 174 -13.73 6.35 -14.46
C ASP A 174 -12.34 6.21 -13.82
N MET A 175 -11.93 4.98 -13.50
CA MET A 175 -10.64 4.73 -12.83
C MET A 175 -9.46 5.12 -13.70
N LYS A 176 -9.60 5.17 -15.02
CA LYS A 176 -8.52 5.66 -15.90
C LYS A 176 -8.31 7.14 -15.66
N ARG A 177 -9.37 7.96 -15.67
CA ARG A 177 -9.29 9.39 -15.31
C ARG A 177 -8.79 9.60 -13.89
N SER A 178 -9.32 8.84 -12.92
CA SER A 178 -8.87 8.93 -11.53
C SER A 178 -7.38 8.59 -11.38
N PHE A 179 -6.88 7.56 -12.08
CA PHE A 179 -5.47 7.19 -12.07
C PHE A 179 -4.56 8.31 -12.59
N TYR A 180 -4.91 8.93 -13.72
CA TYR A 180 -4.15 10.07 -14.23
C TYR A 180 -4.20 11.26 -13.28
N GLY A 181 -5.38 11.61 -12.75
CA GLY A 181 -5.53 12.70 -11.79
C GLY A 181 -4.68 12.49 -10.52
N ILE A 182 -4.73 11.28 -9.95
CA ILE A 182 -3.93 10.91 -8.78
C ILE A 182 -2.43 10.89 -9.09
N SER A 183 -2.03 10.41 -10.28
CA SER A 183 -0.62 10.40 -10.68
C SER A 183 -0.06 11.82 -10.82
N ILE A 184 -0.82 12.74 -11.43
CA ILE A 184 -0.44 14.16 -11.55
C ILE A 184 -0.37 14.81 -10.17
N PHE A 185 -1.41 14.62 -9.33
CA PHE A 185 -1.43 15.15 -7.96
C PHE A 185 -0.23 14.64 -7.15
N SER A 186 0.09 13.36 -7.27
CA SER A 186 1.24 12.74 -6.60
C SER A 186 2.56 13.32 -7.10
N ALA A 187 2.73 13.49 -8.41
CA ALA A 187 3.93 14.09 -8.99
C ALA A 187 4.14 15.54 -8.51
N VAL A 188 3.07 16.36 -8.50
CA VAL A 188 3.11 17.74 -7.98
C VAL A 188 3.47 17.75 -6.50
N THR A 189 2.80 16.92 -5.69
CA THR A 189 3.07 16.82 -4.25
C THR A 189 4.50 16.39 -3.97
N PHE A 190 5.03 15.42 -4.73
CA PHE A 190 6.42 14.97 -4.61
C PHE A 190 7.40 16.10 -4.95
N LEU A 191 7.21 16.82 -6.06
CA LEU A 191 8.08 17.94 -6.45
C LEU A 191 8.07 19.07 -5.42
N VAL A 192 6.91 19.41 -4.88
CA VAL A 192 6.79 20.42 -3.81
C VAL A 192 7.53 19.95 -2.55
N THR A 193 7.34 18.70 -2.14
CA THR A 193 8.03 18.14 -0.98
C THR A 193 9.54 18.09 -1.18
N LEU A 194 9.99 17.75 -2.40
CA LEU A 194 11.40 17.74 -2.79
C LEU A 194 11.99 19.14 -2.73
N TYR A 195 11.31 20.14 -3.28
CA TYR A 195 11.74 21.54 -3.25
C TYR A 195 11.90 22.06 -1.82
N ILE A 196 10.97 21.74 -0.92
CA ILE A 196 11.05 22.15 0.50
C ILE A 196 12.18 21.43 1.25
N SER A 197 12.57 20.23 0.80
CA SER A 197 13.58 19.40 1.48
C SER A 197 15.02 19.68 1.01
N ILE A 198 15.21 20.36 -0.13
CA ILE A 198 16.51 20.77 -0.71
C ILE A 198 16.97 22.09 -0.09
#